data_AF-M0ZVP5-F1
#
_entry.id   AF-M0ZVP5-F1
#
_cell.length_a   1.000
_cell.length_b   1.000
_cell.length_c   1.000
_cell.angle_alpha   90.00
_cell.angle_beta   90.00
_cell.angle_gamma   90.00
#
_symmetry.space_group_name_H-M   'P 1'
#
loop_
_entity.id
_entity.type
_entity.pdbx_description
1 polymer ?
#
loop_
_entity_poly.entity_id
_entity_poly.type
_entity_poly.pdbx_seq_one_letter_code
_entity_poly.pdbx_strand_id
1 'polypeptide(L)' 'MRGRELLFADQQLMANEKTAAAVTDYAIDDGIIFRTEFAHAMAKLSNFGVLNGSQGSKFID' A
#
# COMPACT_ATOMS: atom_id res chain seq x y z
N MET A 1 9.82 -20.50 1.94
CA MET A 1 9.05 -19.56 2.78
C MET A 1 7.58 -19.91 2.60
N ARG A 2 6.88 -20.47 3.60
CA ARG A 2 5.44 -20.76 3.54
C ARG A 2 4.85 -20.66 4.95
N GLY A 3 3.78 -19.87 5.12
CA GLY A 3 2.86 -19.94 6.26
C GLY A 3 3.08 -18.97 7.45
N ARG A 4 3.59 -17.75 7.23
CA ARG A 4 3.74 -16.73 8.31
C ARG A 4 2.86 -15.49 8.15
N GLU A 5 1.87 -15.53 7.28
CA GLU A 5 0.98 -14.38 7.02
C GLU A 5 -0.36 -14.61 7.72
N LEU A 6 -0.78 -13.64 8.53
CA LEU A 6 -1.93 -13.73 9.45
C LEU A 6 -3.27 -13.64 8.70
N LEU A 7 -3.30 -12.92 7.57
CA LEU A 7 -4.53 -12.66 6.83
C LEU A 7 -4.55 -13.41 5.49
N PHE A 8 -5.73 -13.91 5.12
CA PHE A 8 -5.97 -14.53 3.80
C PHE A 8 -5.65 -13.56 2.66
N ALA A 9 -5.94 -12.27 2.84
CA ALA A 9 -5.65 -11.23 1.85
C ALA A 9 -4.15 -11.10 1.56
N ASP A 10 -3.28 -11.25 2.58
CA ASP A 10 -1.83 -11.19 2.41
C ASP A 10 -1.34 -12.35 1.54
N GLN A 11 -1.84 -13.57 1.80
CA GLN A 11 -1.50 -14.75 1.02
C GLN A 11 -1.94 -14.64 -0.44
N GLN A 12 -3.03 -13.91 -0.73
CA GLN A 12 -3.46 -13.69 -2.11
C GLN A 12 -2.46 -12.86 -2.92
N LEU A 13 -1.63 -12.03 -2.28
CA LEU A 13 -0.56 -11.30 -2.99
C LEU A 13 0.48 -12.25 -3.58
N MET A 14 0.68 -13.42 -2.98
CA MET A 14 1.59 -14.45 -3.49
C MET A 14 0.90 -15.42 -4.47
N ALA A 15 -0.44 -15.40 -4.57
CA ALA A 15 -1.21 -16.32 -5.42
C ALA A 15 -1.31 -15.87 -6.89
N ASN A 16 -1.13 -14.58 -7.16
CA ASN A 16 -1.09 -14.03 -8.51
C ASN A 16 0.35 -13.70 -8.92
N GLU A 17 0.76 -14.10 -10.13
CA GLU A 17 2.15 -13.97 -10.61
C GLU A 17 2.66 -12.51 -10.58
N LYS A 18 1.82 -11.53 -10.91
CA LYS A 18 2.24 -10.12 -10.95
C LYS A 18 2.49 -9.55 -9.56
N THR A 19 1.60 -9.85 -8.62
CA THR A 19 1.74 -9.38 -7.24
C THR A 19 2.83 -10.17 -6.50
N ALA A 20 3.03 -11.44 -6.84
CA ALA A 20 4.10 -12.26 -6.27
C ALA A 20 5.49 -11.75 -6.67
N ALA A 21 5.65 -11.28 -7.91
CA ALA A 21 6.88 -10.63 -8.35
C ALA A 21 7.17 -9.36 -7.52
N ALA A 22 6.17 -8.49 -7.32
CA ALA A 22 6.32 -7.30 -6.50
C ALA A 22 6.66 -7.62 -5.03
N VAL A 23 6.01 -8.63 -4.43
CA VAL A 23 6.35 -9.08 -3.06
C VAL A 23 7.78 -9.60 -3.00
N THR A 24 8.23 -10.31 -4.04
CA THR A 24 9.61 -10.82 -4.13
C THR A 24 10.62 -9.67 -4.21
N ASP A 25 10.37 -8.67 -5.07
CA ASP A 25 11.24 -7.51 -5.21
C ASP A 25 11.33 -6.70 -3.90
N TYR A 26 10.20 -6.52 -3.20
CA TYR A 26 10.17 -5.83 -1.92
C TYR A 26 10.86 -6.60 -0.78
N ALA A 27 10.92 -7.93 -0.87
CA ALA A 27 11.54 -8.77 0.15
C ALA A 27 13.05 -8.99 -0.05
N ILE A 28 13.56 -8.82 -1.28
CA ILE A 28 14.97 -9.05 -1.62
C ILE A 28 15.84 -7.82 -1.32
N ASP A 29 15.29 -6.61 -1.49
CA ASP A 29 16.01 -5.37 -1.21
C ASP A 29 16.07 -5.06 0.30
N ASP A 30 16.98 -4.19 0.73
CA ASP A 30 17.11 -3.69 2.13
C ASP A 30 15.91 -2.78 2.55
N GLY A 31 14.75 -2.99 1.91
CA GLY A 31 13.50 -2.28 2.05
C GLY A 31 13.49 -0.87 1.47
N ILE A 32 14.51 -0.46 0.70
CA ILE A 32 14.57 0.86 0.06
C ILE A 32 13.47 0.99 -0.99
N ILE A 33 13.34 -0.01 -1.86
CA ILE A 33 12.31 -0.06 -2.91
C ILE A 33 10.92 -0.01 -2.26
N PHE A 34 10.69 -0.88 -1.27
CA PHE A 34 9.41 -0.91 -0.55
C PHE A 34 9.08 0.43 0.09
N ARG A 35 10.01 1.05 0.83
CA ARG A 35 9.74 2.33 1.53
C ARG A 35 9.46 3.47 0.55
N THR A 36 10.16 3.52 -0.57
CA THR A 36 9.97 4.54 -1.62
C THR A 36 8.58 4.41 -2.24
N GLU A 37 8.22 3.22 -2.69
CA GLU A 37 6.94 2.97 -3.34
C GLU A 37 5.77 3.09 -2.35
N PHE A 38 5.98 2.71 -1.09
CA PHE A 38 5.02 2.93 -0.01
C PHE A 38 4.73 4.42 0.18
N ALA A 39 5.76 5.28 0.22
CA ALA A 39 5.56 6.73 0.35
C ALA A 39 4.75 7.31 -0.82
N HIS A 40 5.05 6.89 -2.06
CA HIS A 40 4.29 7.30 -3.25
C HIS A 40 2.84 6.81 -3.20
N ALA A 41 2.61 5.55 -2.83
CA ALA A 41 1.27 4.98 -2.71
C ALA A 41 0.44 5.72 -1.66
N MET A 42 1.02 6.04 -0.50
CA MET A 42 0.33 6.77 0.57
C MET A 42 0.02 8.22 0.18
N ALA A 43 0.92 8.90 -0.55
CA ALA A 43 0.65 10.23 -1.08
C ALA A 43 -0.48 10.23 -2.13
N LYS A 44 -0.54 9.19 -2.96
CA LYS A 44 -1.64 9.02 -3.91
C LYS A 44 -2.97 8.74 -3.20
N LEU A 45 -2.95 7.87 -2.19
CA LEU A 45 -4.13 7.50 -1.40
C LEU A 45 -4.68 8.69 -0.62
N SER A 46 -3.82 9.50 0.00
CA SER A 46 -4.24 10.66 0.80
C SER A 46 -4.94 11.75 -0.01
N ASN A 47 -4.79 11.74 -1.33
CA ASN A 47 -5.44 12.67 -2.24
C ASN A 47 -6.68 12.07 -2.95
N PHE A 48 -7.05 10.83 -2.62
CA PHE A 48 -8.20 10.17 -3.24
C PHE A 48 -9.51 10.60 -2.57
N GLY A 49 -10.42 11.20 -3.34
CA GLY A 49 -11.76 11.56 -2.86
C GLY A 49 -11.80 12.65 -1.79
N VAL A 50 -10.73 13.43 -1.65
CA VAL A 50 -10.67 14.52 -0.67
C VAL A 50 -11.62 15.65 -1.05
N LEU A 51 -12.39 16.13 -0.05
CA LEU A 51 -13.18 17.34 -0.18
C LEU A 51 -12.23 18.54 -0.15
N ASN A 52 -12.23 19.35 -1.21
CA ASN A 52 -11.39 20.54 -1.32
C ASN A 52 -12.23 21.82 -1.32
N GLY A 53 -11.59 22.96 -1.01
CA GLY A 53 -12.20 24.29 -1.14
C GLY A 53 -13.57 24.39 -0.43
N SER A 54 -14.61 24.69 -1.21
CA SER A 54 -15.99 24.86 -0.73
C SER A 54 -16.74 23.54 -0.45
N GLN A 55 -16.14 22.39 -0.78
CA GLN A 55 -16.76 21.08 -0.55
C GLN A 55 -16.64 20.61 0.90
N GLY A 56 -15.72 21.19 1.67
CA GLY A 56 -15.52 20.88 3.08
C GLY A 56 -16.14 21.94 3.99
N SER A 57 -16.90 21.52 5.00
CA SER A 57 -17.14 22.34 6.20
C SER A 57 -16.00 22.11 7.18
N LYS A 58 -15.34 23.18 7.65
CA LYS A 58 -14.40 23.04 8.77
C LYS A 58 -15.20 22.63 10.00
N PHE A 59 -14.95 21.42 10.52
CA PHE A 59 -15.53 21.01 11.79
C PHE A 59 -15.04 21.97 12.88
N ILE A 60 -15.98 22.74 13.44
CA ILE A 60 -15.76 23.56 14.64
C ILE A 60 -16.43 22.77 15.76
N ASP A 61 -15.61 22.15 16.60
CA ASP A 61 -15.98 21.59 17.91
C ASP A 61 -15.43 22.56 18.98
#